data_AF-K2DBK1-F1
#
_entry.id   AF-K2DBK1-F1
#
_cell.length_a   1.000
_cell.length_b   1.000
_cell.length_c   1.000
_cell.angle_alpha   90.00
_cell.angle_beta   90.00
_cell.angle_gamma   90.00
#
_symmetry.space_group_name_H-M   'P 1'
#
loop_
_entity.id
_entity.type
_entity.pdbx_description
1 polymer ?
#
loop_
_entity_poly.entity_id
_entity_poly.type
_entity_poly.pdbx_seq_one_letter_code
_entity_poly.pdbx_strand_id
1 'polypeptide(L)'
;IRLLNEKGVDPSITCHVLAGSNQKIDTVKFFWLEIPVGEFADKSDGVLFLKSATYTKGLSARGARIGSVKVLDLHHVGLTVRPAALNHIAEVLSERDTDKKIR
;
A
#
# COMPACT_ATOMS: atom_id res chain seq x y z
N ILE A 1 12.38 2.11 -29.05
CA ILE A 1 11.31 2.24 -28.02
C ILE A 1 12.02 2.28 -26.67
N ARG A 2 11.86 3.36 -25.88
CA ARG A 2 12.45 3.43 -24.52
C ARG A 2 11.76 2.40 -23.60
N LEU A 3 12.50 1.84 -22.66
CA LEU A 3 11.91 0.95 -21.65
C LEU A 3 10.88 1.75 -20.82
N LEU A 4 9.80 1.11 -20.38
CA LEU A 4 8.80 1.74 -19.49
C LEU A 4 9.46 2.39 -18.26
N ASN A 5 10.60 1.85 -17.82
CA ASN A 5 11.38 2.35 -16.71
C ASN A 5 12.09 3.69 -16.94
N GLU A 6 12.34 4.03 -18.21
CA GLU A 6 13.03 5.25 -18.63
C GLU A 6 12.05 6.41 -18.88
N LYS A 7 10.74 6.15 -18.78
CA LYS A 7 9.70 7.18 -18.96
C LYS A 7 9.55 8.11 -17.74
N GLY A 8 10.28 7.85 -16.66
CA GLY A 8 10.25 8.65 -15.44
C GLY A 8 8.87 8.67 -14.77
N VAL A 9 8.81 9.22 -13.57
CA VAL A 9 7.57 9.71 -12.97
C VAL A 9 7.69 11.23 -12.95
N ASP A 10 6.58 11.96 -13.13
CA ASP A 10 6.62 13.41 -13.03
C ASP A 10 7.14 13.81 -11.62
N PRO A 11 8.24 14.58 -11.53
CA PRO A 11 8.86 14.95 -10.25
C PRO A 11 7.98 15.87 -9.37
N SER A 12 6.88 16.39 -9.91
CA SER A 12 5.85 17.10 -9.15
C SER A 12 4.89 16.17 -8.40
N ILE A 13 4.93 14.85 -8.65
CA ILE A 13 4.06 13.88 -7.98
C ILE A 13 4.64 13.52 -6.60
N THR A 14 3.81 13.67 -5.59
CA THR A 14 4.01 13.09 -4.26
C THR A 14 3.27 11.76 -4.18
N CYS A 15 3.98 10.70 -3.79
CA CYS A 15 3.44 9.37 -3.56
C CYS A 15 3.29 9.12 -2.06
N HIS A 16 2.11 8.65 -1.67
CA HIS A 16 1.82 8.15 -0.33
C HIS A 16 1.55 6.64 -0.45
N VAL A 17 2.28 5.85 0.33
CA VAL A 17 2.21 4.39 0.30
C VAL A 17 1.36 3.91 1.46
N LEU A 18 0.33 3.12 1.17
CA LEU A 18 -0.46 2.40 2.15
C LEU A 18 -0.29 0.90 1.91
N ALA A 19 0.15 0.15 2.93
CA ALA A 19 0.43 -1.28 2.84
C ALA A 19 -0.21 -2.05 4.00
N GLY A 20 -0.49 -3.33 3.75
CA GLY A 20 -1.01 -4.28 4.74
C GLY A 20 0.09 -5.16 5.32
N SER A 21 -0.17 -5.75 6.49
CA SER A 21 0.74 -6.68 7.16
C SER A 21 0.07 -7.94 7.70
N ASN A 22 -1.24 -8.11 7.50
CA ASN A 22 -1.93 -9.31 7.95
C ASN A 22 -1.90 -10.37 6.85
N GLN A 23 -1.19 -11.47 7.10
CA GLN A 23 -0.99 -12.54 6.13
C GLN A 23 -2.25 -13.37 5.90
N LYS A 24 -3.23 -13.34 6.82
CA LYS A 24 -4.44 -14.15 6.74
C LYS A 24 -5.56 -13.39 6.04
N ILE A 25 -5.92 -13.85 4.84
CA ILE A 25 -7.03 -13.31 4.06
C ILE A 25 -8.35 -13.94 4.49
N ASP A 26 -8.35 -15.26 4.61
CA ASP A 26 -9.56 -16.04 4.88
C ASP A 26 -9.21 -17.38 5.57
N THR A 27 -10.21 -18.23 5.81
CA THR A 27 -10.07 -19.57 6.37
C THR A 27 -10.94 -20.55 5.59
N VAL A 28 -10.34 -21.60 5.05
CA VAL A 28 -11.09 -22.73 4.46
C VAL A 28 -11.36 -23.75 5.55
N LYS A 29 -12.62 -24.20 5.65
CA LYS A 29 -13.04 -25.22 6.61
C LYS A 29 -13.17 -26.58 5.94
N PHE A 30 -12.54 -27.59 6.53
CA PHE A 30 -12.68 -28.99 6.13
C PHE A 30 -13.00 -29.84 7.37
N PHE A 31 -14.29 -30.15 7.57
CA PHE A 31 -14.82 -30.74 8.81
C PHE A 31 -14.42 -29.93 10.05
N TRP A 32 -13.57 -30.48 10.93
CA TRP A 32 -13.07 -29.81 12.14
C TRP A 32 -11.75 -29.04 11.91
N LEU A 33 -11.16 -29.13 10.71
CA LEU A 33 -9.89 -28.47 10.39
C LEU A 33 -10.14 -27.10 9.76
N GLU A 34 -9.50 -26.08 10.32
CA GLU A 34 -9.48 -24.71 9.78
C GLU A 34 -8.09 -24.41 9.20
N ILE A 35 -8.03 -24.20 7.88
CA ILE A 35 -6.77 -23.90 7.17
C ILE A 35 -6.77 -22.41 6.78
N PRO A 36 -5.82 -21.60 7.27
CA PRO A 36 -5.75 -20.19 6.90
C PRO A 36 -5.31 -20.05 5.43
N VAL A 37 -5.91 -19.09 4.72
CA VAL A 37 -5.56 -18.75 3.35
C VAL A 37 -4.77 -17.44 3.33
N GLY A 38 -3.64 -17.46 2.64
CA GLY A 38 -2.78 -16.30 2.42
C GLY A 38 -1.31 -16.67 2.21
N GLU A 39 -0.47 -15.65 2.01
CA GLU A 39 0.97 -15.77 1.82
C GLU A 39 1.72 -15.69 3.16
N PHE A 40 2.27 -16.82 3.60
CA PHE A 40 2.90 -16.98 4.91
C PHE A 40 4.44 -17.06 4.91
N ALA A 41 5.09 -17.06 3.74
CA ALA A 41 6.54 -17.25 3.62
C ALA A 41 7.38 -16.08 4.18
N ASP A 42 6.82 -14.87 4.22
CA ASP A 42 7.43 -13.66 4.78
C ASP A 42 6.32 -12.63 5.08
N LYS A 43 6.63 -11.54 5.80
CA LYS A 43 5.68 -10.46 6.10
C LYS A 43 4.95 -10.00 4.83
N SER A 44 3.63 -10.12 4.82
CA SER A 44 2.77 -9.84 3.67
C SER A 44 1.40 -9.36 4.14
N ASP A 45 0.59 -8.86 3.21
CA ASP A 45 -0.85 -8.63 3.41
C ASP A 45 -1.70 -9.86 3.00
N GLY A 46 -1.07 -11.03 2.94
CA GLY A 46 -1.67 -12.28 2.49
C GLY A 46 -1.60 -12.49 0.98
N VAL A 47 -1.23 -11.47 0.18
CA VAL A 47 -1.00 -11.59 -1.27
C VAL A 47 0.37 -11.04 -1.65
N LEU A 48 0.70 -9.84 -1.20
CA LEU A 48 1.90 -9.10 -1.55
C LEU A 48 2.83 -8.97 -0.35
N PHE A 49 4.11 -9.27 -0.55
CA PHE A 49 5.12 -9.07 0.50
C PHE A 49 5.25 -7.58 0.86
N LEU A 50 5.32 -7.31 2.16
CA LEU A 50 5.46 -5.96 2.70
C LEU A 50 6.70 -5.26 2.17
N LYS A 51 7.81 -5.99 2.00
CA LYS A 51 9.05 -5.48 1.40
C LYS A 51 8.84 -4.98 -0.05
N SER A 52 7.97 -5.64 -0.80
CA SER A 52 7.62 -5.24 -2.17
C SER A 52 6.71 -4.01 -2.15
N ALA A 53 5.69 -4.03 -1.30
CA ALA A 53 4.71 -2.94 -1.17
C ALA A 53 5.36 -1.62 -0.70
N THR A 54 6.39 -1.70 0.16
CA THR A 54 7.07 -0.53 0.75
C THR A 54 8.37 -0.14 0.04
N TYR A 55 8.66 -0.73 -1.12
CA TYR A 55 9.87 -0.41 -1.88
C TYR A 55 9.76 0.95 -2.60
N THR A 56 10.11 2.02 -1.90
CA THR A 56 10.03 3.40 -2.41
C THR A 56 11.24 3.85 -3.21
N LYS A 57 12.39 3.16 -3.10
CA LYS A 57 13.63 3.53 -3.81
C LYS A 57 13.42 3.62 -5.33
N GLY A 58 12.64 2.71 -5.90
CA GLY A 58 12.31 2.72 -7.33
C GLY A 58 11.46 3.92 -7.75
N LEU A 59 10.60 4.42 -6.87
CA LEU A 59 9.78 5.62 -7.09
C LEU A 59 10.63 6.89 -7.00
N SER A 60 11.43 7.02 -5.95
CA SER A 60 12.31 8.18 -5.75
C SER A 60 13.37 8.31 -6.82
N ALA A 61 13.97 7.19 -7.27
CA ALA A 61 14.92 7.19 -8.39
C ALA A 61 14.32 7.69 -9.72
N ARG A 62 12.98 7.73 -9.82
CA ARG A 62 12.25 8.23 -10.99
C ARG A 62 11.67 9.64 -10.80
N GLY A 63 12.03 10.32 -9.70
CA GLY A 63 11.66 11.72 -9.44
C GLY A 63 10.50 11.92 -8.47
N ALA A 64 9.77 10.86 -8.07
CA ALA A 64 8.64 11.00 -7.17
C ALA A 64 9.10 11.40 -5.75
N ARG A 65 8.34 12.30 -5.10
CA ARG A 65 8.50 12.61 -3.68
C ARG A 65 7.75 11.58 -2.85
N ILE A 66 8.31 11.13 -1.74
CA ILE A 66 7.60 10.22 -0.83
C ILE A 66 7.04 11.04 0.32
N GLY A 67 5.71 11.09 0.43
CA GLY A 67 5.02 11.81 1.49
C GLY A 67 4.92 10.98 2.77
N SER A 68 4.20 9.85 2.71
CA SER A 68 4.04 8.93 3.83
C SER A 68 4.18 7.47 3.40
N VAL A 69 4.57 6.61 4.35
CA VAL A 69 4.46 5.15 4.24
C VAL A 69 3.71 4.66 5.48
N LYS A 70 2.46 4.24 5.30
CA LYS A 70 1.61 3.72 6.37
C LYS A 70 1.45 2.22 6.19
N VAL A 71 1.71 1.48 7.28
CA VAL A 71 1.44 0.04 7.35
C VAL A 71 0.28 -0.17 8.32
N LEU A 72 -0.70 -0.96 7.92
CA LEU A 72 -1.86 -1.35 8.74
C LEU A 72 -1.90 -2.86 8.90
N ASP A 73 -2.37 -3.33 10.06
CA ASP A 73 -2.63 -4.75 10.30
C ASP A 73 -3.91 -5.21 9.59
N LEU A 74 -3.86 -5.18 8.27
CA LEU A 74 -4.92 -5.54 7.35
C LEU A 74 -4.36 -6.47 6.28
N HIS A 75 -5.21 -7.38 5.81
CA HIS A 75 -4.92 -8.19 4.64
C HIS A 75 -5.22 -7.39 3.37
N HIS A 76 -4.83 -7.90 2.20
CA HIS A 76 -4.79 -7.20 0.92
C HIS A 76 -6.13 -6.53 0.57
N VAL A 77 -7.22 -7.29 0.64
CA VAL A 77 -8.58 -6.78 0.39
C VAL A 77 -9.05 -5.85 1.52
N GLY A 78 -8.58 -6.07 2.75
CA GLY A 78 -8.90 -5.20 3.88
C GLY A 78 -8.48 -3.74 3.65
N LEU A 79 -7.39 -3.50 2.92
CA LEU A 79 -6.91 -2.15 2.59
C LEU A 79 -7.90 -1.33 1.75
N THR A 80 -8.82 -1.97 1.01
CA THR A 80 -9.77 -1.26 0.13
C THR A 80 -11.12 -1.01 0.77
N VAL A 81 -11.43 -1.68 1.89
CA VAL A 81 -12.77 -1.64 2.50
C VAL A 81 -12.78 -1.24 3.97
N ARG A 82 -11.65 -1.33 4.68
CA ARG A 82 -11.63 -1.09 6.13
C ARG A 82 -11.53 0.40 6.43
N PRO A 83 -12.30 0.92 7.41
CA PRO A 83 -12.30 2.34 7.76
C PRO A 83 -10.91 2.90 8.06
N ALA A 84 -10.04 2.14 8.73
CA ALA A 84 -8.68 2.60 9.04
C ALA A 84 -7.85 2.95 7.77
N ALA A 85 -8.02 2.19 6.69
CA ALA A 85 -7.35 2.44 5.42
C ALA A 85 -7.97 3.65 4.69
N LEU A 86 -9.30 3.70 4.65
CA LEU A 86 -10.05 4.80 4.00
C LEU A 86 -9.83 6.14 4.70
N ASN A 87 -9.78 6.14 6.03
CA ASN A 87 -9.50 7.34 6.84
C ASN A 87 -8.10 7.87 6.53
N HIS A 88 -7.10 7.00 6.41
CA HIS A 88 -5.75 7.43 6.03
C HIS A 88 -5.72 8.09 4.64
N ILE A 89 -6.45 7.54 3.68
CA ILE A 89 -6.57 8.14 2.34
C ILE A 89 -7.24 9.51 2.45
N ALA A 90 -8.30 9.64 3.24
CA ALA A 90 -9.00 10.91 3.46
C ALA A 90 -8.11 11.96 4.14
N GLU A 91 -7.29 11.58 5.13
CA GLU A 91 -6.31 12.45 5.79
C GLU A 91 -5.33 13.03 4.77
N VAL A 92 -4.67 12.16 3.98
CA VAL A 92 -3.70 12.57 2.95
C VAL A 92 -4.32 13.50 1.90
N LEU A 93 -5.56 13.22 1.48
CA LEU A 93 -6.27 14.07 0.53
C LEU A 93 -6.64 15.43 1.14
N SER A 94 -6.99 15.46 2.43
CA SER A 94 -7.38 16.69 3.13
C SER A 94 -6.19 17.63 3.35
N GLU A 95 -5.02 17.11 3.72
CA GLU A 95 -3.77 17.89 3.85
C GLU A 95 -3.42 18.60 2.54
N ARG A 96 -3.68 17.95 1.39
CA ARG A 96 -3.42 18.51 0.07
C ARG A 96 -4.35 19.67 -0.28
N ASP A 97 -5.60 19.62 0.16
CA ASP A 97 -6.58 20.69 -0.09
C ASP A 97 -6.32 21.92 0.77
N THR A 98 -5.78 21.75 1.99
CA THR A 98 -5.31 22.88 2.80
C THR A 98 -4.12 23.59 2.16
N ASP A 99 -3.16 22.84 1.61
CA ASP A 99 -2.00 23.42 0.92
C ASP A 99 -2.37 24.22 -0.34
N LYS A 100 -3.43 23.82 -1.05
CA LYS A 100 -3.93 24.55 -2.22
C LYS A 100 -4.64 25.85 -1.86
N LYS A 101 -5.32 25.92 -0.71
CA LYS A 101 -6.06 27.12 -0.29
C LYS A 101 -5.16 28.23 0.25
N ILE A 102 -3.94 27.89 0.67
CA ILE A 102 -2.97 28.83 1.24
C ILE A 102 -2.06 29.43 0.15
N ARG A 103 -2.06 28.87 -1.07
CA ARG A 103 -1.25 29.35 -2.20
C ARG A 103 -2.01 30.26 -3.15
#